data_AF-D1CBL4-F1
#
_entry.id   AF-D1CBL4-F1
#
_cell.length_a   1.000
_cell.length_b   1.000
_cell.length_c   1.000
_cell.angle_alpha   90.00
_cell.angle_beta   90.00
_cell.angle_gamma   90.00
#
_symmetry.space_group_name_H-M   'P 1'
#
loop_
_entity.id
_entity.type
_entity.pdbx_description
1 polymer ?
#
loop_
_entity_poly.entity_id
_entity_poly.type
_entity_poly.pdbx_seq_one_letter_code
_entity_poly.pdbx_strand_id
1 'polypeptide(L)'
;MSIVRLNTVAFICLTLLCMACGVSKTGYNATQETSWKTAQISPTNTPVPAITTAITPTIPVEATPSAQQLAVATAVDYLSRRLNTDPRLIRVIQVIPKEWPDTSLGCAEKDKSYNQVMTPGYIILLKYDNQRFEVHTDKNGNAVMCSKDESKNPNVGGSPIEERAIIAAKRELASKKGLQLGEIELVSITSRNWSDSSLGCPEPGMMYMQVITPGYVVKLKARDNIYEVHTDRNGRAVLC
;
A
#
# COMPACT_ATOMS: atom_id res chain seq x y z
N MET A 1 -54.89 -10.71 35.16
CA MET A 1 -54.70 -9.44 34.41
C MET A 1 -53.24 -9.40 33.98
N SER A 2 -52.89 -9.90 32.78
CA SER A 2 -53.04 -9.23 31.46
C SER A 2 -51.89 -8.22 31.23
N ILE A 3 -51.09 -8.18 30.17
CA ILE A 3 -51.03 -8.83 28.84
C ILE A 3 -49.56 -8.67 28.36
N VAL A 4 -48.98 -9.73 27.76
CA VAL A 4 -47.74 -9.66 26.96
C VAL A 4 -48.13 -9.21 25.54
N ARG A 5 -47.48 -8.18 24.98
CA ARG A 5 -47.66 -7.81 23.57
C ARG A 5 -46.44 -8.19 22.73
N LEU A 6 -46.72 -9.18 21.88
CA LEU A 6 -46.02 -9.65 20.70
C LEU A 6 -45.97 -8.54 19.64
N ASN A 7 -44.82 -8.30 18.99
CA ASN A 7 -44.76 -7.45 17.80
C ASN A 7 -44.18 -8.24 16.63
N THR A 8 -45.09 -8.68 15.77
CA THR A 8 -44.88 -9.46 14.55
C THR A 8 -44.58 -8.48 13.42
N VAL A 9 -43.45 -8.61 12.73
CA VAL A 9 -43.20 -7.88 11.47
C VAL A 9 -43.08 -8.90 10.35
N ALA A 10 -44.13 -8.98 9.55
CA ALA A 10 -44.23 -9.76 8.32
C ALA A 10 -43.52 -9.00 7.18
N PHE A 11 -42.58 -9.65 6.51
CA PHE A 11 -42.05 -9.19 5.22
C PHE A 11 -42.57 -10.10 4.11
N ILE A 12 -43.55 -9.58 3.38
CA ILE A 12 -44.02 -10.09 2.10
C ILE A 12 -43.22 -9.34 1.03
N CYS A 13 -42.41 -10.02 0.23
CA CYS A 13 -41.88 -9.43 -0.99
C CYS A 13 -41.93 -10.43 -2.16
N LEU A 14 -42.97 -10.18 -2.94
CA LEU A 14 -43.36 -10.55 -4.29
C LEU A 14 -42.25 -11.08 -5.23
N THR A 15 -42.56 -12.23 -5.81
CA THR A 15 -41.92 -12.93 -6.92
C THR A 15 -41.89 -12.12 -8.23
N LEU A 16 -40.79 -12.17 -8.96
CA LEU A 16 -40.75 -11.83 -10.39
C LEU A 16 -40.00 -12.92 -11.17
N LEU A 17 -40.76 -13.61 -12.03
CA LEU A 17 -40.35 -14.70 -12.91
C LEU A 17 -40.72 -14.29 -14.35
N CYS A 18 -39.74 -14.16 -15.24
CA CYS A 18 -39.88 -14.21 -16.70
C CYS A 18 -38.58 -14.87 -17.23
N MET A 19 -38.56 -16.09 -17.80
CA MET A 19 -38.91 -16.45 -19.19
C MET A 19 -38.30 -15.45 -20.21
N ALA A 20 -37.60 -15.81 -21.29
CA ALA A 20 -37.22 -17.09 -21.90
C ALA A 20 -36.23 -16.82 -23.06
N CYS A 21 -35.54 -17.89 -23.52
CA CYS A 21 -35.11 -18.22 -24.90
C CYS A 21 -34.37 -17.20 -25.80
N GLY A 22 -33.09 -17.49 -26.09
CA GLY A 22 -32.66 -18.23 -27.30
C GLY A 22 -32.61 -17.55 -28.69
N VAL A 23 -31.60 -18.01 -29.46
CA VAL A 23 -31.42 -17.99 -30.95
C VAL A 23 -31.09 -16.61 -31.58
N SER A 24 -30.28 -16.41 -32.64
CA SER A 24 -29.63 -17.27 -33.65
C SER A 24 -28.39 -16.57 -34.25
N LYS A 25 -27.54 -17.37 -34.91
CA LYS A 25 -26.47 -16.96 -35.85
C LYS A 25 -27.03 -16.34 -37.15
N THR A 26 -26.33 -15.36 -37.69
CA THR A 26 -26.07 -15.05 -39.13
C THR A 26 -25.07 -13.86 -39.12
N GLY A 27 -24.03 -13.71 -39.93
CA GLY A 27 -23.74 -14.16 -41.29
C GLY A 27 -23.60 -12.92 -42.19
N TYR A 28 -22.49 -12.81 -42.94
CA TYR A 28 -22.15 -11.86 -44.04
C TYR A 28 -21.70 -10.43 -43.68
N ASN A 29 -20.78 -9.76 -44.39
CA ASN A 29 -19.63 -10.09 -45.27
C ASN A 29 -18.95 -8.76 -45.65
N ALA A 30 -17.66 -8.79 -46.01
CA ALA A 30 -16.89 -7.88 -46.88
C ALA A 30 -17.11 -6.35 -46.76
N THR A 31 -16.11 -5.47 -46.69
CA THR A 31 -14.86 -5.37 -47.46
C THR A 31 -14.19 -4.10 -46.91
N GLN A 32 -12.87 -4.03 -46.74
CA GLN A 32 -12.08 -2.86 -47.16
C GLN A 32 -10.62 -3.29 -47.31
N GLU A 33 -10.19 -3.24 -48.56
CA GLU A 33 -8.80 -3.38 -48.99
C GLU A 33 -8.00 -2.16 -48.54
N THR A 34 -6.86 -2.39 -47.89
CA THR A 34 -5.75 -1.43 -47.93
C THR A 34 -4.46 -2.18 -48.23
N SER A 35 -4.14 -2.14 -49.52
CA SER A 35 -2.84 -2.36 -50.17
C SER A 35 -1.66 -1.77 -49.41
N TRP A 36 -0.64 -2.60 -49.09
CA TRP A 36 0.77 -2.27 -49.33
C TRP A 36 1.72 -3.49 -49.14
N LYS A 37 2.32 -3.91 -50.26
CA LYS A 37 3.63 -4.56 -50.45
C LYS A 37 4.02 -5.77 -49.56
N THR A 38 3.85 -6.95 -50.15
CA THR A 38 4.49 -8.22 -49.78
C THR A 38 6.00 -8.19 -50.13
N ALA A 39 6.87 -8.33 -49.13
CA ALA A 39 8.25 -8.74 -49.32
C ALA A 39 8.30 -10.28 -49.39
N GLN A 40 8.71 -10.83 -50.55
CA GLN A 40 8.90 -12.26 -50.72
C GLN A 40 10.23 -12.69 -50.08
N ILE A 41 10.18 -13.54 -49.06
CA ILE A 41 11.32 -14.35 -48.60
C ILE A 41 11.11 -15.79 -49.06
N SER A 42 12.00 -16.27 -49.93
CA SER A 42 12.04 -17.66 -50.38
C SER A 42 12.40 -18.60 -49.21
N PRO A 43 11.78 -19.78 -49.09
CA PRO A 43 12.24 -20.80 -48.15
C PRO A 43 13.44 -21.56 -48.74
N THR A 44 14.62 -21.34 -48.15
CA THR A 44 15.76 -22.24 -48.35
C THR A 44 15.55 -23.48 -47.49
N ASN A 45 15.18 -24.60 -48.12
CA ASN A 45 15.22 -25.92 -47.49
C ASN A 45 16.69 -26.34 -47.28
N THR A 46 17.21 -26.11 -46.10
CA THR A 46 18.42 -26.79 -45.61
C THR A 46 17.98 -27.91 -44.66
N PRO A 47 18.40 -29.17 -44.86
CA PRO A 47 18.06 -30.25 -43.94
C PRO A 47 18.75 -30.03 -42.59
N VAL A 48 17.95 -29.87 -41.54
CA VAL A 48 18.41 -29.80 -40.14
C VAL A 48 18.75 -31.21 -39.65
N PRO A 49 19.95 -31.47 -39.09
CA PRO A 49 20.24 -32.75 -38.47
C PRO A 49 19.41 -32.91 -37.19
N ALA A 50 18.77 -34.07 -37.05
CA ALA A 50 18.00 -34.44 -35.87
C ALA A 50 18.92 -34.57 -34.64
N ILE A 51 18.86 -33.60 -33.74
CA ILE A 51 19.52 -33.67 -32.43
C ILE A 51 18.52 -34.27 -31.44
N THR A 52 18.58 -35.59 -31.27
CA THR A 52 17.95 -36.30 -30.14
C THR A 52 18.61 -35.81 -28.85
N THR A 53 17.98 -34.85 -28.17
CA THR A 53 18.38 -34.46 -26.81
C THR A 53 17.43 -35.11 -25.83
N ALA A 54 17.96 -36.04 -25.03
CA ALA A 54 17.29 -36.69 -23.93
C ALA A 54 16.86 -35.64 -22.88
N ILE A 55 15.55 -35.45 -22.72
CA ILE A 55 14.99 -34.71 -21.58
C ILE A 55 15.00 -35.60 -20.34
N THR A 56 16.08 -35.51 -19.55
CA THR A 56 16.05 -36.02 -18.18
C THR A 56 15.23 -35.05 -17.33
N PRO A 57 14.21 -35.49 -16.57
CA PRO A 57 13.52 -34.61 -15.64
C PRO A 57 14.46 -34.27 -14.48
N THR A 58 15.04 -33.07 -14.50
CA THR A 58 15.80 -32.53 -13.39
C THR A 58 14.85 -32.12 -12.27
N ILE A 59 14.92 -32.83 -11.15
CA ILE A 59 14.27 -32.53 -9.88
C ILE A 59 14.69 -31.11 -9.42
N PRO A 60 13.80 -30.26 -8.86
CA PRO A 60 14.17 -28.92 -8.44
C PRO A 60 15.18 -28.97 -7.28
N VAL A 61 16.39 -28.45 -7.53
CA VAL A 61 17.38 -28.16 -6.49
C VAL A 61 16.81 -27.06 -5.59
N GLU A 62 16.76 -27.31 -4.29
CA GLU A 62 16.36 -26.34 -3.27
C GLU A 62 17.20 -25.05 -3.41
N ALA A 63 16.57 -23.96 -3.84
CA ALA A 63 17.23 -22.68 -4.01
C ALA A 63 17.52 -22.09 -2.63
N THR A 64 18.78 -22.09 -2.21
CA THR A 64 19.24 -21.28 -1.07
C THR A 64 18.82 -19.82 -1.32
N PRO A 65 18.13 -19.14 -0.39
CA PRO A 65 17.74 -17.75 -0.56
C PRO A 65 18.97 -16.89 -0.85
N SER A 66 18.84 -15.93 -1.77
CA SER A 66 19.91 -14.96 -1.99
C SER A 66 20.13 -14.15 -0.71
N ALA A 67 21.35 -13.62 -0.52
CA ALA A 67 21.67 -12.79 0.65
C ALA A 67 20.68 -11.61 0.82
N GLN A 68 20.21 -11.04 -0.29
CA GLN A 68 19.19 -9.98 -0.27
C GLN A 68 17.82 -10.50 0.19
N GLN A 69 17.40 -11.70 -0.26
CA GLN A 69 16.15 -12.32 0.19
C GLN A 69 16.19 -12.64 1.68
N LEU A 70 17.33 -13.16 2.17
CA LEU A 70 17.56 -13.40 3.59
C LEU A 70 17.51 -12.10 4.39
N ALA A 71 18.18 -11.04 3.92
CA ALA A 71 18.16 -9.74 4.57
C ALA A 71 16.76 -9.14 4.68
N VAL A 72 15.96 -9.21 3.61
CA VAL A 72 14.55 -8.76 3.61
C VAL A 72 13.72 -9.56 4.60
N ALA A 73 13.82 -10.89 4.59
CA ALA A 73 13.09 -11.74 5.52
C ALA A 73 13.48 -11.44 6.98
N THR A 74 14.78 -11.27 7.24
CA THR A 74 15.32 -10.91 8.55
C THR A 74 14.80 -9.56 9.03
N ALA A 75 14.80 -8.54 8.17
CA ALA A 75 14.31 -7.21 8.55
C ALA A 75 12.81 -7.20 8.85
N VAL A 76 12.01 -7.94 8.07
CA VAL A 76 10.56 -8.07 8.30
C VAL A 76 10.28 -8.81 9.60
N ASP A 77 10.98 -9.92 9.89
CA ASP A 77 10.85 -10.67 11.15
C ASP A 77 11.32 -9.85 12.36
N TYR A 78 12.44 -9.13 12.22
CA TYR A 78 12.95 -8.23 13.26
C TYR A 78 11.91 -7.16 13.64
N LEU A 79 11.32 -6.49 12.63
CA LEU A 79 10.33 -5.44 12.87
C LEU A 79 9.01 -6.01 13.40
N SER A 80 8.56 -7.17 12.90
CA SER A 80 7.30 -7.80 13.34
C SER A 80 7.33 -8.15 14.81
N ARG A 81 8.45 -8.70 15.30
CA ARG A 81 8.67 -9.02 16.72
C ARG A 81 8.73 -7.76 17.57
N ARG A 82 9.45 -6.73 17.10
CA ARG A 82 9.58 -5.46 17.84
C ARG A 82 8.24 -4.75 18.02
N LEU A 83 7.38 -4.79 17.00
CA LEU A 83 6.06 -4.15 17.01
C LEU A 83 4.92 -5.09 17.48
N ASN A 84 5.23 -6.37 17.74
CA ASN A 84 4.25 -7.41 18.05
C ASN A 84 3.09 -7.46 17.02
N THR A 85 3.43 -7.51 15.73
CA THR A 85 2.47 -7.50 14.62
C THR A 85 2.67 -8.68 13.66
N ASP A 86 1.67 -8.97 12.82
CA ASP A 86 1.79 -9.96 11.74
C ASP A 86 2.79 -9.46 10.67
N PRO A 87 3.80 -10.26 10.28
CA PRO A 87 4.76 -9.92 9.23
C PRO A 87 4.13 -9.53 7.89
N ARG A 88 2.95 -10.06 7.55
CA ARG A 88 2.23 -9.80 6.30
C ARG A 88 1.70 -8.37 6.21
N LEU A 89 1.59 -7.66 7.33
CA LEU A 89 1.20 -6.25 7.38
C LEU A 89 2.37 -5.30 7.11
N ILE A 90 3.61 -5.81 7.12
CA ILE A 90 4.82 -5.03 6.89
C ILE A 90 5.15 -5.05 5.40
N ARG A 91 5.24 -3.86 4.78
CA ARG A 91 5.54 -3.72 3.35
C ARG A 91 6.98 -3.28 3.16
N VAL A 92 7.71 -3.97 2.31
CA VAL A 92 9.04 -3.52 1.88
C VAL A 92 8.88 -2.37 0.89
N ILE A 93 9.41 -1.20 1.23
CA ILE A 93 9.46 -0.03 0.35
C ILE A 93 10.71 -0.09 -0.53
N GLN A 94 11.87 -0.33 0.08
CA GLN A 94 13.15 -0.21 -0.60
C GLN A 94 14.21 -1.11 0.05
N VAL A 95 15.14 -1.60 -0.77
CA VAL A 95 16.31 -2.38 -0.33
C VAL A 95 17.54 -1.78 -1.00
N ILE A 96 18.49 -1.31 -0.20
CA ILE A 96 19.69 -0.62 -0.67
C ILE A 96 20.91 -1.41 -0.19
N PRO A 97 21.80 -1.91 -1.07
CA PRO A 97 23.04 -2.52 -0.64
C PRO A 97 23.93 -1.49 0.06
N LYS A 98 24.57 -1.90 1.15
CA LYS A 98 25.42 -1.03 1.97
C LYS A 98 26.63 -1.81 2.49
N GLU A 99 27.80 -1.18 2.42
CA GLU A 99 29.00 -1.63 3.12
C GLU A 99 29.08 -0.88 4.45
N TRP A 100 29.02 -1.62 5.57
CA TRP A 100 29.11 -1.07 6.91
C TRP A 100 30.58 -1.02 7.36
N PRO A 101 31.03 0.07 7.99
CA PRO A 101 32.43 0.21 8.42
C PRO A 101 32.81 -0.76 9.55
N ASP A 102 31.83 -1.24 10.31
CA ASP A 102 32.00 -2.14 11.43
C ASP A 102 30.78 -3.04 11.66
N THR A 103 30.90 -3.95 12.63
CA THR A 103 29.82 -4.89 12.99
C THR A 103 28.66 -4.24 13.75
N SER A 104 28.67 -2.91 13.98
CA SER A 104 27.51 -2.21 14.56
C SER A 104 26.39 -1.99 13.54
N LEU A 105 26.69 -2.20 12.24
CA LEU A 105 25.78 -1.92 11.12
C LEU A 105 25.24 -0.49 11.17
N GLY A 106 26.09 0.46 11.58
CA GLY A 106 25.74 1.88 11.70
C GLY A 106 25.04 2.27 13.00
N CYS A 107 24.76 1.32 13.89
CA CYS A 107 24.09 1.56 15.18
C CYS A 107 25.03 1.46 16.38
N ALA A 108 26.28 1.95 16.25
CA ALA A 108 27.23 1.94 17.33
C ALA A 108 26.73 2.73 18.55
N GLU A 109 26.63 2.06 19.69
CA GLU A 109 26.26 2.68 20.96
C GLU A 109 27.48 3.28 21.65
N LYS A 110 27.22 4.34 22.43
CA LYS A 110 28.26 4.97 23.25
C LYS A 110 28.83 3.93 24.23
N ASP A 111 30.15 3.96 24.41
CA ASP A 111 30.88 3.12 25.36
C ASP A 111 30.83 1.61 25.04
N LYS A 112 30.37 1.20 23.85
CA LYS A 112 30.50 -0.17 23.33
C LYS A 112 31.61 -0.26 22.26
N SER A 113 32.31 -1.39 22.22
CA SER A 113 33.33 -1.68 21.21
C SER A 113 32.78 -2.60 20.12
N TYR A 114 33.01 -2.24 18.87
CA TYR A 114 32.60 -3.00 17.69
C TYR A 114 33.80 -3.35 16.82
N ASN A 115 33.76 -4.52 16.19
CA ASN A 115 34.84 -4.97 15.32
C ASN A 115 34.83 -4.14 14.03
N GLN A 116 35.97 -3.50 13.74
CA GLN A 116 36.16 -2.61 12.58
C GLN A 116 36.42 -3.43 11.31
N VAL A 117 35.41 -4.19 10.89
CA VAL A 117 35.43 -5.03 9.69
C VAL A 117 34.39 -4.51 8.72
N MET A 118 34.81 -4.31 7.47
CA MET A 118 33.88 -4.00 6.37
C MET A 118 32.86 -5.12 6.26
N THR A 119 31.63 -4.80 6.61
CA THR A 119 30.54 -5.77 6.72
C THR A 119 29.52 -5.48 5.62
N PRO A 120 29.46 -6.29 4.55
CA PRO A 120 28.47 -6.13 3.50
C PRO A 120 27.05 -6.41 4.02
N GLY A 121 26.09 -5.62 3.56
CA GLY A 121 24.72 -5.70 4.05
C GLY A 121 23.74 -4.85 3.26
N TYR A 122 22.62 -4.50 3.90
CA TYR A 122 21.54 -3.73 3.30
C TYR A 122 20.90 -2.75 4.29
N ILE A 123 20.48 -1.60 3.77
CA ILE A 123 19.47 -0.73 4.38
C ILE A 123 18.11 -1.12 3.80
N ILE A 124 17.15 -1.47 4.64
CA ILE A 124 15.82 -1.91 4.25
C ILE A 124 14.78 -0.92 4.81
N LEU A 125 14.07 -0.26 3.92
CA LEU A 125 12.95 0.62 4.27
C LEU A 125 11.66 -0.19 4.27
N LEU A 126 11.00 -0.26 5.42
CA LEU A 126 9.75 -0.96 5.66
C LEU A 126 8.63 0.04 5.93
N LYS A 127 7.37 -0.35 5.66
CA LYS A 127 6.16 0.41 6.00
C LYS A 127 5.24 -0.44 6.85
N TYR A 128 4.78 0.10 7.96
CA TYR A 128 3.71 -0.48 8.79
C TYR A 128 2.87 0.65 9.38
N ASP A 129 1.55 0.51 9.35
CA ASP A 129 0.58 1.50 9.87
C ASP A 129 0.85 2.96 9.46
N ASN A 130 1.15 3.16 8.17
CA ASN A 130 1.57 4.42 7.58
C ASN A 130 2.91 5.02 8.07
N GLN A 131 3.59 4.36 8.99
CA GLN A 131 4.93 4.70 9.44
C GLN A 131 5.97 3.99 8.58
N ARG A 132 7.11 4.65 8.35
CA ARG A 132 8.27 4.05 7.69
C ARG A 132 9.30 3.64 8.72
N PHE A 133 10.03 2.57 8.48
CA PHE A 133 11.03 2.04 9.39
C PHE A 133 12.29 1.73 8.58
N GLU A 134 13.45 2.13 9.08
CA GLU A 134 14.74 1.78 8.49
C GLU A 134 15.39 0.69 9.32
N VAL A 135 15.66 -0.46 8.69
CA VAL A 135 16.31 -1.61 9.32
C VAL A 135 17.61 -1.87 8.58
N HIS A 136 18.71 -1.95 9.31
CA HIS A 136 20.02 -2.28 8.78
C HIS A 136 20.29 -3.75 8.98
N THR A 137 20.84 -4.39 7.95
CA THR A 137 21.15 -5.82 7.97
C THR A 137 22.55 -6.08 7.44
N ASP A 138 23.13 -7.20 7.82
CA ASP A 138 24.25 -7.80 7.09
C ASP A 138 23.76 -8.91 6.15
N LYS A 139 24.68 -9.51 5.37
CA LYS A 139 24.35 -10.64 4.49
C LYS A 139 24.07 -11.96 5.23
N ASN A 140 24.33 -12.02 6.53
CA ASN A 140 24.29 -13.25 7.33
C ASN A 140 23.00 -13.38 8.14
N GLY A 141 22.10 -12.38 8.06
CA GLY A 141 20.82 -12.40 8.76
C GLY A 141 20.85 -11.74 10.14
N ASN A 142 21.79 -10.84 10.39
CA ASN A 142 21.69 -9.91 11.52
C ASN A 142 20.88 -8.68 11.09
N ALA A 143 20.02 -8.18 11.99
CA ALA A 143 19.24 -6.98 11.79
C ALA A 143 19.29 -6.06 13.01
N VAL A 144 19.42 -4.77 12.77
CA VAL A 144 19.39 -3.72 13.80
C VAL A 144 18.57 -2.52 13.31
N MET A 145 18.06 -1.74 14.25
CA MET A 145 17.46 -0.43 14.02
C MET A 145 18.05 0.51 15.07
N CYS A 146 18.61 1.64 14.66
CA CYS A 146 19.32 2.49 15.61
C CYS A 146 18.31 3.21 16.51
N SER A 147 18.61 3.36 17.80
CA SER A 147 17.71 4.05 18.75
C SER A 147 17.47 5.51 18.38
N LYS A 148 18.41 6.14 17.66
CA LYS A 148 18.20 7.48 17.11
C LYS A 148 17.12 7.48 16.05
N ASP A 149 16.93 6.41 15.28
CA ASP A 149 15.90 6.30 14.26
C ASP A 149 14.51 6.15 14.88
N GLU A 150 14.36 5.68 16.12
CA GLU A 150 13.07 5.75 16.82
C GLU A 150 12.67 7.19 17.16
N SER A 151 13.65 8.06 17.42
CA SER A 151 13.45 9.48 17.79
C SER A 151 13.64 10.48 16.64
N LYS A 152 14.28 10.06 15.54
CA LYS A 152 14.55 10.83 14.32
C LYS A 152 13.88 10.26 13.09
N ASN A 153 13.04 9.23 13.23
CA ASN A 153 12.08 8.94 12.18
C ASN A 153 11.04 10.07 12.19
N PRO A 154 10.97 10.93 11.16
CA PRO A 154 9.86 11.88 11.04
C PRO A 154 8.49 11.19 10.90
N ASN A 155 8.44 9.85 10.96
CA ASN A 155 7.25 9.02 10.98
C ASN A 155 7.00 8.31 12.32
N VAL A 156 7.72 8.60 13.42
CA VAL A 156 7.25 8.28 14.79
C VAL A 156 6.76 9.58 15.41
N GLY A 157 5.46 9.83 15.27
CA GLY A 157 4.87 11.15 15.30
C GLY A 157 4.92 11.71 13.87
N GLY A 158 3.77 11.74 13.19
CA GLY A 158 3.70 12.21 11.81
C GLY A 158 4.36 13.58 11.63
N SER A 159 4.69 13.94 10.39
CA SER A 159 5.11 15.31 10.06
C SER A 159 4.26 16.31 10.84
N PRO A 160 4.80 17.37 11.46
CA PRO A 160 4.00 18.33 12.22
C PRO A 160 2.80 18.89 11.41
N ILE A 161 2.91 18.88 10.08
CA ILE A 161 1.86 19.26 9.15
C ILE A 161 0.81 18.14 9.01
N GLU A 162 1.22 16.87 8.94
CA GLU A 162 0.31 15.72 8.92
C GLU A 162 -0.44 15.56 10.25
N GLU A 163 0.25 15.74 11.38
CA GLU A 163 -0.40 15.71 12.70
C GLU A 163 -1.46 16.80 12.80
N ARG A 164 -1.15 18.02 12.33
CA ARG A 164 -2.14 19.10 12.22
C ARG A 164 -3.33 18.71 11.34
N ALA A 165 -3.09 18.07 10.20
CA ALA A 165 -4.14 17.61 9.30
C ALA A 165 -5.01 16.52 9.94
N ILE A 166 -4.43 15.56 10.67
CA ILE A 166 -5.15 14.50 11.40
C ILE A 166 -6.03 15.13 12.48
N ILE A 167 -5.48 16.04 13.29
CA ILE A 167 -6.22 16.75 14.34
C ILE A 167 -7.38 17.55 13.74
N ALA A 168 -7.14 18.29 12.66
CA ALA A 168 -8.17 19.05 11.96
C ALA A 168 -9.28 18.12 11.42
N ALA A 169 -8.90 17.02 10.79
CA ALA A 169 -9.83 16.05 10.23
C ALA A 169 -10.70 15.37 11.30
N LYS A 170 -10.11 14.95 12.43
CA LYS A 170 -10.86 14.37 13.55
C LYS A 170 -11.86 15.38 14.14
N ARG A 171 -11.46 16.64 14.28
CA ARG A 171 -12.35 17.72 14.77
C ARG A 171 -13.51 17.98 13.82
N GLU A 172 -13.24 18.02 12.52
CA GLU A 172 -14.26 18.21 11.50
C GLU A 172 -15.29 17.07 11.52
N LEU A 173 -14.82 15.81 11.53
CA LEU A 173 -15.71 14.66 11.61
C LEU A 173 -16.52 14.64 12.92
N ALA A 174 -15.86 14.90 14.06
CA ALA A 174 -16.51 14.97 15.36
C ALA A 174 -17.64 16.01 15.36
N SER A 175 -17.36 17.21 14.84
CA SER A 175 -18.32 18.31 14.74
C SER A 175 -19.50 17.95 13.82
N LYS A 176 -19.22 17.40 12.63
CA LYS A 176 -20.27 17.10 11.63
C LYS A 176 -21.15 15.90 11.99
N LYS A 177 -20.64 14.96 12.80
CA LYS A 177 -21.36 13.72 13.16
C LYS A 177 -21.78 13.66 14.63
N GLY A 178 -21.43 14.66 15.45
CA GLY A 178 -21.73 14.68 16.89
C GLY A 178 -21.03 13.55 17.65
N LEU A 179 -19.77 13.28 17.33
CA LEU A 179 -18.95 12.21 17.92
C LEU A 179 -17.92 12.79 18.89
N GLN A 180 -17.46 11.99 19.85
CA GLN A 180 -16.28 12.34 20.64
C GLN A 180 -15.00 12.04 19.88
N LEU A 181 -13.94 12.84 20.08
CA LEU A 181 -12.65 12.62 19.42
C LEU A 181 -12.04 11.23 19.72
N GLY A 182 -12.32 10.69 20.91
CA GLY A 182 -11.88 9.35 21.31
C GLY A 182 -12.57 8.21 20.57
N GLU A 183 -13.71 8.45 19.91
CA GLU A 183 -14.42 7.47 19.07
C GLU A 183 -13.88 7.43 17.63
N ILE A 184 -12.89 8.28 17.31
CA ILE A 184 -12.41 8.48 15.95
C ILE A 184 -10.97 7.98 15.81
N GLU A 185 -10.81 6.93 15.02
CA GLU A 185 -9.55 6.27 14.72
C GLU A 185 -9.02 6.70 13.34
N LEU A 186 -7.72 6.91 13.23
CA LEU A 186 -7.09 7.17 11.94
C LEU A 186 -6.94 5.84 11.19
N VAL A 187 -7.44 5.78 9.95
CA VAL A 187 -7.24 4.61 9.06
C VAL A 187 -6.07 4.86 8.11
N SER A 188 -5.98 6.05 7.52
CA SER A 188 -4.88 6.41 6.64
C SER A 188 -4.83 7.92 6.41
N ILE A 189 -3.65 8.44 6.07
CA ILE A 189 -3.45 9.81 5.56
C ILE A 189 -2.60 9.77 4.29
N THR A 190 -3.01 10.52 3.26
CA THR A 190 -2.31 10.58 1.96
C THR A 190 -2.23 12.03 1.47
N SER A 191 -1.04 12.49 1.08
CA SER A 191 -0.85 13.83 0.51
C SER A 191 -1.56 13.97 -0.84
N ARG A 192 -2.23 15.11 -1.06
CA ARG A 192 -2.90 15.46 -2.33
C ARG A 192 -2.77 16.95 -2.62
N ASN A 193 -2.63 17.30 -3.89
CA ASN A 193 -2.76 18.69 -4.35
C ASN A 193 -4.17 18.89 -4.88
N TRP A 194 -4.90 19.83 -4.30
CA TRP A 194 -6.25 20.20 -4.71
C TRP A 194 -6.19 21.22 -5.84
N SER A 195 -7.10 21.13 -6.81
CA SER A 195 -7.16 22.05 -7.96
C SER A 195 -7.53 23.49 -7.57
N ASP A 196 -8.26 23.64 -6.47
CA ASP A 196 -8.77 24.91 -5.98
C ASP A 196 -8.95 24.90 -4.45
N SER A 197 -9.42 26.02 -3.91
CA SER A 197 -9.64 26.20 -2.46
C SER A 197 -10.78 25.37 -1.84
N SER A 198 -11.61 24.67 -2.64
CA SER A 198 -12.68 23.77 -2.15
C SER A 198 -12.15 22.48 -1.53
N LEU A 199 -10.85 22.20 -1.70
CA LEU A 199 -10.24 20.93 -1.28
C LEU A 199 -10.91 19.71 -1.90
N GLY A 200 -11.44 19.87 -3.12
CA GLY A 200 -12.11 18.79 -3.87
C GLY A 200 -13.54 18.51 -3.43
N CYS A 201 -14.14 19.32 -2.56
CA CYS A 201 -15.51 19.15 -2.08
C CYS A 201 -16.32 20.45 -2.25
N PRO A 202 -16.59 20.88 -3.50
CA PRO A 202 -17.28 22.12 -3.77
C PRO A 202 -18.78 22.02 -3.44
N GLU A 203 -19.26 22.95 -2.63
CA GLU A 203 -20.69 23.15 -2.40
C GLU A 203 -21.40 23.81 -3.61
N PRO A 204 -22.64 23.40 -3.95
CA PRO A 204 -23.40 24.00 -5.04
C PRO A 204 -23.62 25.51 -4.86
N GLY A 205 -23.43 26.27 -5.95
CA GLY A 205 -23.66 27.72 -5.95
C GLY A 205 -22.51 28.55 -5.35
N MET A 206 -21.45 27.92 -4.85
CA MET A 206 -20.28 28.61 -4.30
C MET A 206 -19.18 28.79 -5.35
N MET A 207 -18.47 29.91 -5.28
CA MET A 207 -17.27 30.17 -6.07
C MET A 207 -16.01 29.96 -5.23
N TYR A 208 -15.04 29.23 -5.78
CA TYR A 208 -13.78 28.91 -5.11
C TYR A 208 -12.60 29.54 -5.85
N MET A 209 -11.61 29.98 -5.07
CA MET A 209 -10.34 30.49 -5.63
C MET A 209 -9.62 29.37 -6.36
N GLN A 210 -9.23 29.63 -7.62
CA GLN A 210 -8.51 28.73 -8.51
C GLN A 210 -7.02 28.70 -8.17
N VAL A 211 -6.70 28.11 -7.02
CA VAL A 211 -5.33 27.99 -6.51
C VAL A 211 -5.04 26.54 -6.15
N ILE A 212 -3.92 26.02 -6.68
CA ILE A 212 -3.45 24.69 -6.30
C ILE A 212 -3.14 24.70 -4.81
N THR A 213 -3.91 23.94 -4.04
CA THR A 213 -3.81 23.93 -2.58
C THR A 213 -3.23 22.59 -2.13
N PRO A 214 -1.98 22.54 -1.62
CA PRO A 214 -1.43 21.31 -1.07
C PRO A 214 -2.14 20.91 0.23
N GLY A 215 -2.35 19.61 0.41
CA GLY A 215 -3.14 19.10 1.53
C GLY A 215 -3.12 17.57 1.64
N TYR A 216 -4.12 17.03 2.32
CA TYR A 216 -4.22 15.59 2.58
C TYR A 216 -5.65 15.06 2.48
N VAL A 217 -5.76 13.81 2.05
CA VAL A 217 -6.93 12.95 2.21
C VAL A 217 -6.73 12.15 3.49
N VAL A 218 -7.62 12.31 4.47
CA VAL A 218 -7.58 11.62 5.77
C VAL A 218 -8.76 10.68 5.86
N LYS A 219 -8.52 9.37 5.93
CA LYS A 219 -9.56 8.37 6.19
C LYS A 219 -9.65 8.10 7.67
N LEU A 220 -10.84 8.27 8.22
CA LEU A 220 -11.13 8.12 9.64
C LEU A 220 -12.20 7.06 9.84
N LYS A 221 -12.01 6.16 10.79
CA LYS A 221 -13.03 5.20 11.21
C LYS A 221 -13.73 5.76 12.45
N ALA A 222 -15.05 5.72 12.44
CA ALA A 222 -15.84 5.95 13.64
C ALA A 222 -17.04 5.01 13.63
N ARG A 223 -17.20 4.24 14.72
CA ARG A 223 -18.14 3.12 14.80
C ARG A 223 -17.85 2.14 13.64
N ASP A 224 -18.86 1.80 12.85
CA ASP A 224 -18.75 0.85 11.72
C ASP A 224 -18.52 1.53 10.35
N ASN A 225 -18.28 2.85 10.34
CA ASN A 225 -18.15 3.62 9.10
C ASN A 225 -16.74 4.19 8.92
N ILE A 226 -16.31 4.28 7.66
CA ILE A 226 -15.10 5.01 7.25
C ILE A 226 -15.54 6.31 6.56
N TYR A 227 -14.97 7.41 7.00
CA TYR A 227 -15.20 8.76 6.47
C TYR A 227 -13.93 9.28 5.81
N GLU A 228 -14.09 10.08 4.75
CA GLU A 228 -12.98 10.73 4.05
C GLU A 228 -13.03 12.23 4.33
N VAL A 229 -11.97 12.77 4.94
CA VAL A 229 -11.88 14.18 5.28
C VAL A 229 -10.72 14.79 4.52
N HIS A 230 -10.99 15.84 3.75
CA HIS A 230 -9.99 16.55 2.96
C HIS A 230 -9.46 17.73 3.74
N THR A 231 -8.14 17.94 3.70
CA THR A 231 -7.48 19.01 4.46
C THR A 231 -6.51 19.79 3.61
N ASP A 232 -6.18 21.02 4.00
CA ASP A 232 -4.99 21.72 3.55
C ASP A 232 -3.85 21.65 4.58
N ARG A 233 -2.64 22.09 4.22
CA ARG A 233 -1.48 22.12 5.13
C ARG A 233 -1.62 23.11 6.31
N ASN A 234 -2.58 24.03 6.24
CA ASN A 234 -2.84 25.02 7.28
C ASN A 234 -3.80 24.50 8.35
N GLY A 235 -4.38 23.30 8.15
CA GLY A 235 -5.31 22.69 9.10
C GLY A 235 -6.77 23.06 8.86
N ARG A 236 -7.13 23.57 7.68
CA ARG A 236 -8.54 23.55 7.24
C ARG A 236 -8.92 22.12 6.88
N ALA A 237 -10.11 21.67 7.28
CA ALA A 237 -10.64 20.35 7.00
C ALA A 237 -12.08 20.46 6.49
N VAL A 238 -12.47 19.57 5.57
CA VAL A 238 -13.80 19.47 4.98
C VAL A 238 -14.17 17.99 4.95
N LEU A 239 -15.28 17.62 5.61
CA LEU A 239 -15.83 16.28 5.50
C LEU A 239 -16.51 16.11 4.14
N CYS A 240 -16.11 15.06 3.43
CA CYS A 240 -16.70 14.60 2.19
C CYS A 240 -17.20 13.15 2.39
#